data_AF-A0A968KKC0-F1
#
_entry.id   AF-A0A968KKC0-F1
#
_cell.length_a   1.000
_cell.length_b   1.000
_cell.length_c   1.000
_cell.angle_alpha   90.00
_cell.angle_beta   90.00
_cell.angle_gamma   90.00
#
_symmetry.space_group_name_H-M   'P 1'
#
loop_
_entity.id
_entity.type
_entity.pdbx_description
1 polymer ?
#
loop_
_entity_poly.entity_id
_entity_poly.type
_entity_poly.pdbx_seq_one_letter_code
_entity_poly.pdbx_strand_id
1 'polypeptide(L)' 'LESVHAHTRDLTYEIFVVDNHSPDASAAAVRDRFPEVRVIENSVNRGFSAANNQAL' A
#
# COMPACT_ATOMS: atom_id res chain seq x y z
N LEU A 1 7.50 -2.66 3.97
CA LEU A 1 7.48 -3.54 2.77
C LEU A 1 8.64 -4.53 2.81
N GLU A 2 9.89 -4.07 2.87
CA GLU A 2 11.06 -4.99 3.00
C GLU A 2 10.94 -6.01 4.14
N SER A 3 10.54 -5.56 5.33
CA SER A 3 10.34 -6.47 6.47
C SER A 3 9.25 -7.51 6.23
N VAL A 4 8.15 -7.13 5.57
CA VAL A 4 7.07 -8.07 5.22
C VAL A 4 7.60 -9.12 4.25
N HIS A 5 8.31 -8.73 3.18
CA HIS A 5 8.93 -9.69 2.26
C HIS A 5 9.99 -10.57 2.93
N ALA A 6 10.81 -9.99 3.82
CA ALA A 6 11.88 -10.71 4.50
C ALA A 6 11.34 -11.78 5.47
N HIS A 7 10.17 -11.58 6.05
CA HIS A 7 9.66 -12.41 7.15
C HIS A 7 8.38 -13.19 6.83
N THR A 8 7.66 -12.85 5.76
CA THR A 8 6.52 -13.63 5.27
C THR A 8 7.00 -14.59 4.19
N ARG A 9 7.48 -15.76 4.61
CA ARG A 9 7.93 -16.85 3.72
C ARG A 9 6.95 -18.03 3.83
N ASP A 10 6.94 -18.86 2.79
CA ASP A 10 6.16 -20.11 2.74
C ASP A 10 4.63 -19.92 2.81
N LEU A 11 4.16 -18.72 2.47
CA LEU A 11 2.74 -18.37 2.33
C LEU A 11 2.53 -17.65 1.01
N THR A 12 1.39 -17.89 0.37
CA THR A 12 0.91 -17.03 -0.71
C THR A 12 0.24 -15.80 -0.09
N TYR A 13 0.68 -14.61 -0.46
CA TYR A 13 0.12 -13.35 0.03
C TYR A 13 0.12 -12.28 -1.05
N GLU A 14 -0.75 -11.29 -0.88
CA GLU A 14 -0.76 -10.04 -1.63
C GLU A 14 -0.53 -8.88 -0.67
N ILE A 15 0.03 -7.78 -1.18
CA ILE A 15 0.18 -6.54 -0.41
C ILE A 15 -0.59 -5.43 -1.11
N PHE A 16 -1.46 -4.78 -0.36
CA PHE A 16 -2.11 -3.54 -0.74
C PHE A 16 -1.54 -2.39 0.10
N VAL A 17 -1.25 -1.28 -0.56
CA VAL A 17 -0.93 -0.01 0.09
C VAL A 17 -1.98 1.00 -0.33
N VAL A 18 -2.73 1.51 0.63
CA VAL A 18 -3.67 2.60 0.41
C VAL A 18 -2.97 3.92 0.76
N ASP A 19 -2.60 4.68 -0.26
CA ASP A 19 -2.21 6.08 -0.06
C ASP A 19 -3.45 6.92 0.17
N ASN A 20 -3.60 7.41 1.41
CA ASN A 20 -4.80 8.12 1.83
C ASN A 20 -4.65 9.64 1.68
N HIS A 21 -4.23 10.06 0.49
CA HIS A 21 -3.94 11.46 0.13
C HIS A 21 -2.71 12.00 0.86
N SER A 22 -1.58 11.30 0.74
CA SER A 22 -0.30 11.82 1.22
C SER A 22 0.11 13.05 0.38
N PRO A 23 0.73 14.07 0.99
CA PRO A 23 1.13 15.30 0.27
C PRO A 23 2.45 15.14 -0.50
N ASP A 24 3.11 13.99 -0.39
CA ASP A 24 4.43 13.72 -0.95
C ASP A 24 4.39 12.63 -2.02
N ALA A 25 5.58 12.23 -2.51
CA ALA A 25 5.71 11.21 -3.55
C ALA A 25 5.65 9.77 -3.00
N SER A 26 5.07 9.52 -1.82
CA SER A 26 5.05 8.19 -1.18
C SER A 26 4.45 7.11 -2.08
N ALA A 27 3.31 7.39 -2.73
CA ALA A 27 2.67 6.44 -3.63
C ALA A 27 3.56 6.08 -4.84
N ALA A 28 4.26 7.07 -5.41
CA ALA A 28 5.20 6.83 -6.51
C ALA A 28 6.42 6.02 -6.06
N ALA A 29 6.99 6.35 -4.90
CA ALA A 29 8.13 5.64 -4.33
C ALA A 29 7.81 4.16 -4.03
N VAL A 30 6.59 3.87 -3.58
CA VAL A 30 6.15 2.48 -3.38
C VAL A 30 6.04 1.73 -4.71
N ARG A 31 5.42 2.33 -5.74
CA ARG A 31 5.30 1.71 -7.06
C ARG A 31 6.64 1.41 -7.71
N ASP A 32 7.61 2.31 -7.56
CA ASP A 32 8.94 2.16 -8.17
C ASP A 32 9.77 1.08 -7.47
N ARG A 33 9.76 1.05 -6.13
CA ARG A 33 10.58 0.13 -5.34
C ARG A 33 9.94 -1.25 -5.14
N PHE A 34 8.62 -1.35 -5.19
CA PHE A 34 7.85 -2.58 -4.94
C PHE A 34 6.75 -2.75 -6.00
N PRO A 35 7.10 -3.05 -7.26
CA PRO A 35 6.14 -3.12 -8.37
C PRO A 35 5.06 -4.21 -8.22
N GLU A 36 5.26 -5.20 -7.35
CA GLU A 36 4.30 -6.24 -6.99
C GLU A 36 3.20 -5.75 -6.03
N VAL A 37 3.40 -4.60 -5.37
CA VAL A 37 2.46 -4.03 -4.40
C VAL A 37 1.33 -3.29 -5.13
N ARG A 38 0.09 -3.59 -4.76
CA ARG A 38 -1.10 -2.94 -5.30
C ARG A 38 -1.34 -1.62 -4.57
N VAL A 39 -1.04 -0.50 -5.24
CA VAL A 39 -1.22 0.84 -4.67
C VAL A 39 -2.59 1.42 -5.04
N ILE A 40 -3.41 1.73 -4.03
CA ILE A 40 -4.68 2.44 -4.15
C ILE A 40 -4.45 3.87 -3.67
N GLU A 41 -4.59 4.86 -4.55
CA GLU A 41 -4.29 6.26 -4.22
C GLU A 41 -5.58 7.08 -4.17
N ASN A 42 -5.85 7.70 -3.03
CA ASN A 42 -7.02 8.53 -2.83
C ASN A 42 -6.73 10.00 -3.17
N SER A 43 -7.66 10.63 -3.90
CA SER A 43 -7.59 12.06 -4.23
C SER A 43 -7.91 12.98 -3.05
N VAL A 44 -8.42 12.44 -1.94
CA VAL A 44 -8.71 13.15 -0.68
C VAL A 44 -8.49 12.20 0.50
N ASN A 45 -8.17 12.72 1.69
CA ASN A 45 -8.08 11.88 2.89
C ASN A 45 -9.49 11.39 3.28
N ARG A 46 -9.71 10.07 3.22
CA ARG A 46 -11.02 9.44 3.49
C ARG A 46 -11.23 9.05 4.96
N GLY A 47 -10.26 9.32 5.84
CA GLY A 47 -10.21 8.77 7.19
C GLY A 47 -9.80 7.29 7.22
N PHE A 48 -9.39 6.81 8.41
CA PHE A 48 -8.75 5.50 8.57
C PHE A 48 -9.60 4.32 8.08
N SER A 49 -10.84 4.21 8.55
CA SER A 49 -11.68 3.04 8.24
C SER A 49 -12.06 2.99 6.76
N ALA A 50 -12.44 4.13 6.18
CA ALA A 50 -12.84 4.17 4.78
C ALA A 50 -11.66 3.88 3.83
N ALA A 51 -10.45 4.30 4.18
CA ALA A 51 -9.25 3.98 3.41
C ALA A 51 -8.91 2.48 3.47
N ASN A 52 -8.85 1.89 4.67
CA ASN A 52 -8.54 0.47 4.82
C ASN A 52 -9.57 -0.44 4.15
N ASN A 53 -10.85 -0.07 4.18
CA ASN A 53 -11.92 -0.87 3.56
C ASN A 53 -11.81 -0.96 2.02
N GLN A 54 -10.94 -0.20 1.36
CA GLN A 54 -10.70 -0.30 -0.08
C GLN A 54 -9.84 -1.51 -0.48
N ALA A 55 -9.13 -2.10 0.49
CA ALA A 55 -8.17 -3.20 0.28
C ALA A 55 -8.61 -4.53 0.91
N LEU A 56 -9.86 -4.60 1.41
CA LEU A 56 -10.51 -5.83 1.87
C LEU A 56 -11.17 -6.56 0.70
#